data_AF-A0A7R8WYD0-F1
#
_entry.id   AF-A0A7R8WYD0-F1
#
_cell.length_a   1.000
_cell.length_b   1.000
_cell.length_c   1.000
_cell.angle_alpha   90.00
_cell.angle_beta   90.00
_cell.angle_gamma   90.00
#
_symmetry.space_group_name_H-M   'P 1'
#
loop_
_entity.id
_entity.type
_entity.pdbx_description
1 polymer ?
#
loop_
_entity_poly.entity_id
_entity_poly.type
_entity_poly.pdbx_seq_one_letter_code
_entity_poly.pdbx_strand_id
1 'polypeptide(L)'
;TVAEGVGGFEAENQIADRSCVHQGLLRQNGEEWAEGLCTICRCESGDVNCRQKECPPILCSGPTRIPLGECCPICEVPEPVVVVPV
;
A
#
# COMPACT_ATOMS: atom_id res chain seq x y z
N THR A 1 -27.60 -3.03 6.11
CA THR A 1 -26.53 -3.87 5.54
C THR A 1 -25.71 -2.96 4.65
N VAL A 2 -24.42 -2.76 4.94
CA VAL A 2 -23.56 -1.98 4.04
C VAL A 2 -23.49 -2.74 2.72
N ALA A 3 -24.02 -2.13 1.67
CA ALA A 3 -24.07 -2.69 0.33
C ALA A 3 -22.84 -2.18 -0.44
N GLU A 4 -21.72 -2.89 -0.30
CA GLU A 4 -20.60 -2.72 -1.23
C GLU A 4 -20.88 -3.61 -2.44
N GLY A 5 -21.88 -3.19 -3.23
CA GLY A 5 -22.16 -3.80 -4.52
C GLY A 5 -21.10 -3.37 -5.51
N VAL A 6 -20.07 -4.18 -5.71
CA VAL A 6 -19.22 -4.06 -6.91
C VAL A 6 -19.93 -4.74 -8.07
N GLY A 7 -20.91 -4.04 -8.64
CA GLY A 7 -21.56 -4.43 -9.87
C GLY A 7 -20.67 -4.08 -11.06
N GLY A 8 -20.21 -5.10 -11.78
CA GLY A 8 -19.56 -4.97 -13.08
C GLY A 8 -19.73 -6.27 -13.85
N PHE A 9 -20.89 -6.41 -14.50
CA PHE A 9 -21.18 -7.48 -15.45
C PHE A 9 -20.68 -7.09 -16.84
N GLU A 10 -20.24 -8.12 -17.59
CA GLU A 10 -20.01 -8.17 -19.04
C GLU A 10 -18.69 -7.61 -19.61
N ALA A 11 -17.82 -8.52 -20.05
CA ALA A 11 -16.96 -8.30 -21.21
C ALA A 11 -16.68 -9.64 -21.92
N GLU A 12 -17.60 -10.05 -22.80
CA GLU A 12 -17.38 -11.11 -23.79
C GLU A 12 -16.50 -10.54 -24.94
N ASN A 13 -15.28 -11.08 -25.07
CA ASN A 13 -14.43 -11.13 -26.29
C ASN A 13 -13.80 -9.80 -26.80
N GLN A 14 -12.50 -9.56 -27.03
CA GLN A 14 -11.24 -10.32 -26.94
C GLN A 14 -10.10 -9.39 -27.49
N ILE A 15 -9.00 -9.22 -26.72
CA ILE A 15 -7.67 -8.64 -27.08
C ILE A 15 -7.57 -7.09 -27.09
N ALA A 16 -6.70 -6.57 -26.20
CA ALA A 16 -6.35 -5.15 -25.94
C ALA A 16 -7.44 -4.40 -25.16
N ASP A 17 -7.49 -4.42 -23.84
CA ASP A 17 -6.49 -3.84 -22.95
C ASP A 17 -6.85 -4.33 -21.55
N ARG A 18 -6.03 -5.17 -20.90
CA ARG A 18 -6.29 -5.72 -19.55
C ARG A 18 -6.13 -4.64 -18.46
N SER A 19 -6.36 -3.39 -18.81
CA SER A 19 -6.21 -2.22 -17.97
C SER A 19 -7.38 -2.09 -17.02
N CYS A 20 -7.12 -1.43 -15.90
CA CYS A 20 -8.09 -1.18 -14.85
C CYS A 20 -8.38 0.31 -14.80
N VAL A 21 -9.61 0.69 -14.49
CA VAL A 21 -9.94 2.09 -14.21
C VAL A 21 -10.12 2.25 -12.71
N HIS A 22 -9.23 3.02 -12.09
CA HIS A 22 -9.28 3.29 -10.65
C HIS A 22 -9.38 4.79 -10.41
N GLN A 23 -10.42 5.25 -9.71
CA GLN A 23 -10.67 6.68 -9.44
C GLN A 23 -10.68 7.55 -10.72
N GLY A 24 -11.12 6.98 -11.85
CA GLY A 24 -11.11 7.66 -13.15
C GLY A 24 -9.76 7.68 -13.87
N LEU A 25 -8.73 7.03 -13.32
CA LEU A 25 -7.42 6.85 -13.95
C LEU A 25 -7.31 5.47 -14.59
N LEU A 26 -6.90 5.43 -15.86
CA LEU A 26 -6.56 4.19 -16.55
C LEU A 26 -5.20 3.68 -16.07
N ARG A 27 -5.15 2.42 -15.66
CA ARG A 27 -3.98 1.72 -15.12
C ARG A 27 -3.69 0.51 -15.97
N GLN A 28 -2.44 0.35 -16.42
CA GLN A 28 -2.10 -0.76 -17.29
C GLN A 28 -2.13 -2.09 -16.53
N ASN A 29 -2.34 -3.19 -17.24
CA ASN A 29 -2.21 -4.52 -16.66
C ASN A 29 -0.79 -4.74 -16.07
N GLY A 30 -0.71 -5.09 -14.80
CA GLY A 30 0.53 -5.27 -14.05
C GLY A 30 1.08 -3.97 -13.47
N GLU A 31 0.43 -2.83 -13.71
CA GLU A 31 0.79 -1.57 -13.08
C GLU A 31 0.45 -1.62 -11.59
N GLU A 32 1.41 -1.21 -10.76
CA GLU A 32 1.27 -1.14 -9.31
C GLU A 32 1.47 0.32 -8.87
N TRP A 33 0.54 0.85 -8.07
CA TRP A 33 0.55 2.24 -7.62
C TRP A 33 0.23 2.35 -6.14
N ALA A 34 0.78 3.37 -5.49
CA ALA A 34 0.47 3.68 -4.09
C ALA A 34 -0.86 4.43 -4.02
N GLU A 35 -1.79 3.90 -3.22
CA GLU A 35 -3.01 4.58 -2.82
C GLU A 35 -2.84 5.09 -1.37
N GLY A 36 -2.42 6.35 -1.23
CA GLY A 36 -2.06 6.89 0.07
C GLY A 36 -0.71 6.38 0.57
N LEU A 37 -0.55 6.33 1.90
CA LEU A 37 0.76 6.02 2.51
C LEU A 37 0.98 4.50 2.62
N CYS A 38 -0.04 3.76 3.02
CA CYS A 38 0.04 2.36 3.40
C CYS A 38 -0.67 1.39 2.47
N THR A 39 -1.26 1.84 1.37
CA THR A 39 -1.98 0.94 0.46
C THR A 39 -1.26 0.92 -0.89
N ILE A 40 -1.12 -0.26 -1.44
CA ILE A 40 -0.56 -0.47 -2.77
C ILE A 40 -1.56 -1.28 -3.58
N CYS A 41 -1.94 -0.75 -4.73
CA CYS A 41 -2.92 -1.36 -5.61
C CYS A 41 -2.23 -1.82 -6.89
N ARG A 42 -2.64 -2.97 -7.39
CA ARG A 42 -2.12 -3.55 -8.62
C ARG A 42 -3.28 -3.86 -9.56
N CYS A 43 -3.15 -3.46 -10.81
CA CYS A 43 -4.07 -3.88 -11.85
C CYS A 43 -3.70 -5.29 -12.32
N GLU A 44 -4.58 -6.26 -12.18
CA GLU A 44 -4.38 -7.62 -12.64
C GLU A 44 -5.57 -8.05 -13.50
N SER A 45 -5.34 -8.17 -14.81
CA SER A 45 -6.32 -8.64 -15.79
C SER A 45 -7.65 -7.86 -15.78
N GLY A 46 -7.59 -6.54 -15.57
CA GLY A 46 -8.77 -5.67 -15.47
C GLY A 46 -9.35 -5.51 -14.06
N ASP A 47 -8.78 -6.20 -13.07
CA ASP A 47 -9.19 -6.13 -11.67
C ASP A 47 -8.17 -5.36 -10.81
N VAL A 48 -8.67 -4.45 -9.96
CA VAL A 48 -7.82 -3.66 -9.06
C VAL A 48 -7.66 -4.39 -7.72
N ASN A 49 -6.46 -4.90 -7.48
CA ASN A 49 -6.12 -5.60 -6.25
C ASN A 49 -5.31 -4.70 -5.32
N CYS A 50 -5.95 -4.17 -4.28
CA CYS A 50 -5.31 -3.34 -3.27
C CYS A 50 -4.91 -4.16 -2.03
N ARG A 51 -3.68 -3.97 -1.58
CA ARG A 51 -3.12 -4.59 -0.37
C ARG A 51 -2.46 -3.55 0.52
N GLN A 52 -2.43 -3.80 1.82
CA GLN A 52 -1.69 -2.96 2.74
C GLN A 52 -0.19 -3.24 2.58
N LYS A 53 0.62 -2.18 2.52
CA LYS A 53 2.08 -2.27 2.52
C LYS A 53 2.51 -2.93 3.82
N GLU A 54 3.23 -4.03 3.68
CA GLU A 54 3.92 -4.68 4.78
C GLU A 54 5.10 -3.80 5.23
N CYS A 55 5.10 -3.44 6.50
CA CYS A 55 6.23 -2.73 7.10
C CYS A 55 7.24 -3.74 7.65
N PRO A 56 8.55 -3.47 7.49
CA PRO A 56 9.56 -4.33 8.09
C PRO A 56 9.39 -4.34 9.62
N PRO A 57 9.59 -5.50 10.28
CA PRO A 57 9.53 -5.57 11.73
C PRO A 57 10.68 -4.74 12.32
N ILE A 58 10.34 -3.85 13.25
CA ILE A 58 11.31 -3.04 13.99
C ILE A 58 11.31 -3.46 15.47
N LEU A 59 12.51 -3.49 16.06
CA LEU A 59 12.71 -3.69 17.48
C LEU A 59 13.35 -2.42 18.04
N CYS A 60 12.61 -1.67 18.84
CA CYS A 60 13.07 -0.43 19.46
C CYS A 60 13.06 -0.61 20.99
N SER A 61 14.10 -0.11 21.67
CA SER A 61 14.11 -0.01 23.14
C SER A 61 13.22 1.11 23.67
N GLY A 62 12.86 2.07 22.81
CA GLY A 62 12.02 3.24 23.13
C GLY A 62 10.74 3.31 22.30
N PRO A 63 9.98 4.43 22.37
CA PRO A 63 8.75 4.58 21.62
C PRO A 63 8.98 4.60 20.11
N THR A 64 8.02 4.04 19.39
CA THR A 64 7.94 4.12 17.92
C THR A 64 7.04 5.27 17.52
N ARG A 65 7.40 5.99 16.44
CA ARG A 65 6.54 6.99 15.81
C ARG A 65 6.38 6.72 14.33
N ILE A 66 5.24 7.07 13.76
CA ILE A 66 5.02 7.06 12.31
C ILE A 66 5.18 8.51 11.83
N PRO A 67 6.20 8.82 11.00
CA PRO A 67 6.40 10.17 10.49
C PRO A 67 5.22 10.63 9.64
N LEU A 68 5.02 11.95 9.55
CA LEU A 68 4.01 12.50 8.63
C LEU A 68 4.42 12.19 7.18
N GLY A 69 3.51 11.58 6.43
CA GLY A 69 3.79 11.18 5.05
C GLY A 69 4.51 9.84 4.91
N GLU A 70 4.67 9.09 6.01
CA GLU A 70 5.23 7.74 6.02
C GLU A 70 4.18 6.73 6.46
N CYS A 71 4.28 5.51 5.95
CA CYS A 71 3.43 4.41 6.39
C CYS A 71 4.01 3.67 7.60
N CYS A 72 5.33 3.52 7.61
CA CYS A 72 5.97 2.60 8.52
C CYS A 72 6.49 3.31 9.77
N PRO A 73 6.40 2.65 10.94
CA PRO A 73 6.94 3.21 12.16
C PRO A 73 8.48 3.24 12.10
N ILE A 74 9.05 4.22 12.78
CA ILE A 74 10.48 4.35 13.04
C ILE A 74 10.71 4.45 14.55
N CYS A 75 11.90 4.09 15.03
CA CYS A 75 12.28 4.34 16.42
C CYS A 75 12.43 5.87 16.62
N GLU A 76 11.83 6.41 17.67
CA GLU A 76 11.92 7.85 17.97
C GLU A 76 13.33 8.25 18.46
N VAL A 77 14.14 7.28 18.88
CA VAL A 77 15.42 7.51 19.55
C VAL A 77 16.58 7.13 18.64
N PRO A 78 17.37 8.09 18.12
CA PRO A 78 18.77 7.86 17.88
C PRO A 78 19.46 7.92 19.25
N GLU A 79 19.54 6.81 19.99
CA GLU A 79 20.29 6.84 21.24
C GLU A 79 21.77 7.11 20.94
N PRO A 80 22.41 8.15 21.51
CA PRO A 80 23.83 8.08 21.73
C PRO A 80 24.03 6.98 22.77
N VAL A 81 24.63 5.86 22.36
CA VAL A 81 25.12 4.84 23.29
C VAL A 81 26.20 5.47 24.19
N VAL A 82 25.78 6.09 25.29
CA VAL A 82 26.71 6.49 26.34
C VAL A 82 27.06 5.23 27.13
N VAL A 83 27.98 4.45 26.58
CA VAL A 83 28.74 3.50 27.38
C VAL A 83 29.53 4.32 28.38
N VAL A 84 29.03 4.43 29.62
CA VAL A 84 29.78 5.04 30.71
C VAL A 84 30.76 3.98 31.20
N PRO A 85 32.08 4.11 30.99
CA PRO A 85 33.03 3.22 31.63
C PRO A 85 32.99 3.47 33.15
N VAL A 86 32.78 2.40 33.92
CA VAL A 86 32.88 2.34 35.39
C VAL A 86 34.34 2.39 35.84
#